data_AF-A0A7M7T0E2-F1
#
_entry.id   AF-A0A7M7T0E2-F1
#
_cell.length_a   1.000
_cell.length_b   1.000
_cell.length_c   1.000
_cell.angle_alpha   90.00
_cell.angle_beta   90.00
_cell.angle_gamma   90.00
#
_symmetry.space_group_name_H-M   'P 1'
#
loop_
_entity.id
_entity.type
_entity.pdbx_description
1 polymer ?
#
loop_
_entity_poly.entity_id
_entity_poly.type
_entity_poly.pdbx_seq_one_letter_code
_entity_poly.pdbx_strand_id
1 'polypeptide(L)'
;MINICVFLFLYRTVNEPIGRALCIGDGITQSQWQPVDNCGPFRNVTDILTEIAQVIVDEENAGEVSQQLSSVTSNIEDITSDDIAFVAEITSNIVHQNLTSEEVTNSITSIVSNIAQVETKELEAAEEDGGAISKFVQVFEEQISRVEVADGGMLLIQQPNVAVQVQSVPADDVMRGLVLSVAGSRFSDLTKANITINAPIQDDHDDVIATIPGIIAQVNIPPSVASVISSTAPLSGSLSNGSGEYVRVNFNVFSTPALFISKSLRNISAANECFNRSANSPVISLSIGQGKVAALTEFINFTFTTIMSGYVNPMCSFWDEEEEDWSQDGCVLVSGITSSDDRSDEEIVRCACDHLTNFAVIMDIHRQEVSIPIEVYNILTYIGCCISIFSLLVTLATYLWNKDLRTKQANKIFICLCLTLLCLYTTFVIMISLDSTRDYREVQAGPCGFLTALVHFFVLSSIAWMGVEGYNTYLIIVKIFNTYIQNFMIKASLAAWGIPALVVVLTGAIARDSYAHEDL
;
A
#
# COMPACT_ATOMS: atom_id res chain seq x y z
N MET A 1 -19.57 53.63 -20.36
CA MET A 1 -19.00 52.57 -19.51
C MET A 1 -19.01 53.11 -18.09
N ILE A 2 -19.94 52.63 -17.28
CA ILE A 2 -20.10 53.07 -15.90
C ILE A 2 -19.11 52.24 -15.06
N ASN A 3 -17.99 52.83 -14.65
CA ASN A 3 -16.98 52.20 -13.78
C ASN A 3 -17.45 52.28 -12.32
N ILE A 4 -18.39 51.41 -11.95
CA ILE A 4 -18.89 51.28 -10.58
C ILE A 4 -18.19 50.10 -9.89
N CYS A 5 -17.69 50.32 -8.68
CA CYS A 5 -17.35 49.24 -7.78
C CYS A 5 -18.62 48.50 -7.32
N VAL A 6 -18.67 47.17 -7.46
CA VAL A 6 -19.77 46.34 -6.94
C VAL A 6 -19.47 45.99 -5.48
N PHE A 7 -20.40 46.30 -4.56
CA PHE A 7 -20.26 46.07 -3.11
C PHE A 7 -19.83 44.62 -2.81
N LEU A 8 -18.71 44.46 -2.10
CA LEU A 8 -18.27 43.19 -1.53
C LEU A 8 -18.40 43.32 0.01
N PHE A 9 -19.24 42.49 0.63
CA PHE A 9 -19.30 42.35 2.09
C PHE A 9 -18.86 40.94 2.47
N LEU A 10 -17.93 40.84 3.42
CA LEU A 10 -17.56 39.59 4.09
C LEU A 10 -18.28 39.55 5.43
N TYR A 11 -19.12 38.53 5.64
CA TYR A 11 -19.90 38.33 6.87
C TYR A 11 -19.43 37.05 7.57
N ARG A 12 -19.25 37.09 8.90
CA ARG A 12 -18.96 35.90 9.73
C ARG A 12 -20.25 35.22 10.21
N THR A 13 -21.31 36.02 10.38
CA THR A 13 -22.70 35.64 10.67
C THR A 13 -23.64 36.71 10.10
N VAL A 14 -24.94 36.41 10.00
CA VAL A 14 -25.96 37.34 9.46
C VAL A 14 -25.94 38.65 10.29
N ASN A 15 -25.53 39.75 9.62
CA ASN A 15 -25.57 41.16 10.06
C ASN A 15 -24.34 41.80 10.75
N GLU A 16 -23.16 41.18 10.80
CA GLU A 16 -21.93 41.89 11.20
C GLU A 16 -20.83 41.84 10.10
N PRO A 17 -20.47 42.97 9.46
CA PRO A 17 -19.41 42.99 8.46
C PRO A 17 -18.04 42.91 9.12
N ILE A 18 -17.19 41.96 8.69
CA ILE A 18 -15.85 41.70 9.23
C ILE A 18 -14.86 42.83 8.88
N GLY A 19 -15.12 43.55 7.79
CA GLY A 19 -14.35 44.72 7.39
C GLY A 19 -15.10 45.56 6.36
N ARG A 20 -14.82 46.86 6.36
CA ARG A 20 -15.40 47.84 5.44
C ARG A 20 -14.31 48.38 4.51
N ALA A 21 -14.65 48.53 3.24
CA ALA A 21 -13.86 49.28 2.28
C ALA A 21 -14.72 50.38 1.66
N LEU A 22 -14.11 51.52 1.37
CA LEU A 22 -14.71 52.67 0.70
C LEU A 22 -14.27 52.67 -0.76
N CYS A 23 -15.23 52.66 -1.68
CA CYS A 23 -14.92 52.88 -3.09
C CYS A 23 -14.76 54.38 -3.32
N ILE A 24 -13.58 54.81 -3.76
CA ILE A 24 -13.27 56.20 -4.06
C ILE A 24 -13.09 56.34 -5.56
N GLY A 25 -13.75 57.34 -6.14
CA GLY A 25 -13.60 57.67 -7.55
C GLY A 25 -14.01 59.11 -7.81
N ASP A 26 -13.37 59.74 -8.79
CA ASP A 26 -13.68 61.09 -9.26
C ASP A 26 -14.63 61.09 -10.47
N GLY A 27 -15.10 59.90 -10.89
CA GLY A 27 -15.96 59.71 -12.05
C GLY A 27 -15.27 59.87 -13.41
N ILE A 28 -13.96 60.15 -13.43
CA ILE A 28 -13.13 60.33 -14.64
C ILE A 28 -12.09 59.21 -14.74
N THR A 29 -11.52 58.81 -13.62
CA THR A 29 -10.56 57.71 -13.47
C THR A 29 -11.24 56.43 -12.97
N GLN A 30 -10.54 55.29 -13.04
CA GLN A 30 -11.04 54.04 -12.49
C GLN A 30 -11.19 54.17 -10.97
N SER A 31 -12.38 53.83 -10.47
CA SER A 31 -12.67 53.80 -9.05
C SER A 31 -11.87 52.71 -8.36
N GLN A 32 -11.35 53.00 -7.16
CA GLN A 32 -10.52 52.10 -6.37
C GLN A 32 -11.13 51.87 -5.00
N TRP A 33 -11.03 50.63 -4.50
CA TRP A 33 -11.39 50.28 -3.14
C TRP A 33 -10.26 50.69 -2.18
N GLN A 34 -10.60 51.47 -1.16
CA GLN A 34 -9.72 51.80 -0.04
C GLN A 34 -10.28 51.15 1.24
N PRO A 35 -9.56 50.23 1.91
CA PRO A 35 -10.02 49.67 3.17
C PRO A 35 -10.19 50.75 4.25
N VAL A 36 -11.30 50.70 4.99
CA VAL A 36 -11.65 51.62 6.09
C VAL A 36 -11.32 50.99 7.44
N ASP A 37 -11.54 49.68 7.57
CA ASP A 37 -11.20 48.94 8.78
C ASP A 37 -9.80 48.31 8.61
N ASN A 38 -8.97 48.42 9.64
CA ASN A 38 -7.69 47.74 9.72
C ASN A 38 -7.91 46.42 10.47
N CYS A 39 -8.22 45.34 9.74
CA CYS A 39 -8.44 43.99 10.30
C CYS A 39 -7.16 43.35 10.89
N GLY A 40 -6.19 44.16 11.30
CA GLY A 40 -4.82 43.75 11.57
C GLY A 40 -4.01 43.55 10.29
N PRO A 41 -2.70 43.26 10.43
CA PRO A 41 -1.91 42.79 9.30
C PRO A 41 -2.51 41.48 8.75
N PHE A 42 -2.37 41.24 7.44
CA PHE A 42 -2.60 39.92 6.89
C PHE A 42 -1.68 38.94 7.62
N ARG A 43 -2.27 37.93 8.26
CA ARG A 43 -1.56 36.86 8.95
C ARG A 43 -1.75 35.60 8.13
N ASN A 44 -0.64 35.00 7.72
CA ASN A 44 -0.70 33.68 7.11
C ASN A 44 -0.90 32.60 8.19
N VAL A 45 -1.13 31.36 7.76
CA VAL A 45 -1.31 30.21 8.67
C VAL A 45 -0.12 30.08 9.63
N THR A 46 1.10 30.18 9.10
CA THR A 46 2.35 30.08 9.86
C THR A 46 2.47 31.09 10.99
N ASP A 47 2.11 32.36 10.76
CA ASP A 47 2.15 33.41 11.78
C ASP A 47 1.21 33.06 12.94
N ILE A 48 0.01 32.55 12.63
CA ILE A 48 -0.99 32.18 13.64
C ILE A 48 -0.53 30.94 14.41
N LEU A 49 -0.02 29.92 13.74
CA LEU A 49 0.51 28.71 14.40
C LEU A 49 1.70 29.03 15.30
N THR A 50 2.58 29.93 14.87
CA THR A 50 3.72 30.38 15.69
C THR A 50 3.26 31.09 16.97
N GLU A 51 2.18 31.89 16.90
CA GLU A 51 1.60 32.51 18.08
C GLU A 51 0.93 31.49 19.00
N ILE A 52 0.18 30.52 18.44
CA ILE A 52 -0.46 29.45 19.23
C ILE A 52 0.61 28.58 19.92
N ALA A 53 1.71 28.27 19.24
CA ALA A 53 2.82 27.49 19.80
C ALA A 53 3.50 28.17 21.01
N GLN A 54 3.37 29.50 21.15
CA GLN A 54 3.90 30.23 22.31
C GLN A 54 2.95 30.20 23.51
N VAL A 55 1.70 29.76 23.33
CA VAL A 55 0.72 29.64 24.42
C VAL A 55 1.08 28.41 25.25
N ILE A 56 1.24 28.60 26.56
CA ILE A 56 1.40 27.48 27.49
C ILE A 56 0.04 26.84 27.70
N VAL A 57 -0.11 25.61 27.20
CA VAL A 57 -1.36 24.86 27.30
C VAL A 57 -1.54 24.29 28.70
N ASP A 58 -2.74 24.48 29.27
CA ASP A 58 -3.16 23.94 30.57
C ASP A 58 -4.60 23.38 30.47
N GLU A 59 -5.10 22.78 31.54
CA GLU A 59 -6.43 22.15 31.56
C GLU A 59 -7.59 23.14 31.29
N GLU A 60 -7.42 24.43 31.59
CA GLU A 60 -8.48 25.45 31.46
C GLU A 60 -8.52 26.00 30.02
N ASN A 61 -7.36 26.18 29.39
CA ASN A 61 -7.26 26.80 28.07
C ASN A 61 -7.22 25.80 26.91
N ALA A 62 -6.95 24.52 27.16
CA ALA A 62 -6.77 23.51 26.13
C ALA A 62 -7.98 23.36 25.18
N GLY A 63 -9.21 23.54 25.70
CA GLY A 63 -10.42 23.59 24.88
C GLY A 63 -10.35 24.69 23.82
N GLU A 64 -10.08 25.93 24.25
CA GLU A 64 -9.99 27.08 23.36
C GLU A 64 -8.82 26.94 22.37
N VAL A 65 -7.65 26.50 22.83
CA VAL A 65 -6.48 26.29 21.97
C VAL A 65 -6.77 25.23 20.90
N SER A 66 -7.40 24.11 21.27
CA SER A 66 -7.75 23.05 20.32
C SER A 66 -8.76 23.54 19.27
N GLN A 67 -9.72 24.37 19.67
CA GLN A 67 -10.70 24.96 18.76
C GLN A 67 -10.03 25.96 17.81
N GLN A 68 -9.15 26.82 18.31
CA GLN A 68 -8.39 27.76 17.48
C GLN A 68 -7.53 27.01 16.46
N LEU A 69 -6.81 25.98 16.89
CA LEU A 69 -5.99 25.14 16.01
C LEU A 69 -6.82 24.42 14.94
N SER A 70 -8.00 23.89 15.30
CA SER A 70 -8.93 23.30 14.32
C SER A 70 -9.42 24.30 13.27
N SER A 71 -9.64 25.55 13.67
CA SER A 71 -10.04 26.61 12.74
C SER A 71 -8.91 27.03 11.81
N VAL A 72 -7.67 27.11 12.30
CA VAL A 72 -6.52 27.51 11.50
C VAL A 72 -6.19 26.43 10.46
N THR A 73 -6.21 25.16 10.88
CA THR A 73 -5.93 24.02 10.00
C THR A 73 -7.01 23.78 8.93
N SER A 74 -8.17 24.44 9.02
CA SER A 74 -9.20 24.36 7.96
C SER A 74 -8.78 25.06 6.66
N ASN A 75 -7.76 25.92 6.69
CA ASN A 75 -7.21 26.57 5.51
C ASN A 75 -6.08 25.74 4.86
N ILE A 76 -6.46 24.58 4.33
CA ILE A 76 -5.57 23.50 3.91
C ILE A 76 -4.57 23.91 2.81
N GLU A 77 -4.97 24.80 1.89
CA GLU A 77 -4.13 25.23 0.75
C GLU A 77 -2.88 26.04 1.19
N ASP A 78 -2.93 26.65 2.37
CA ASP A 78 -1.87 27.50 2.90
C ASP A 78 -0.94 26.77 3.90
N ILE A 79 -1.19 25.47 4.17
CA ILE A 79 -0.40 24.69 5.14
C ILE A 79 0.88 24.15 4.49
N THR A 80 2.02 24.42 5.14
CA THR A 80 3.34 23.92 4.75
C THR A 80 3.83 22.79 5.67
N SER A 81 4.91 22.12 5.28
CA SER A 81 5.60 21.13 6.13
C SER A 81 6.01 21.65 7.52
N ASP A 82 6.50 22.88 7.62
CA ASP A 82 6.83 23.53 8.91
C ASP A 82 5.57 23.74 9.77
N ASP A 83 4.45 24.11 9.13
CA ASP A 83 3.16 24.31 9.81
C ASP A 83 2.63 23.01 10.42
N ILE A 84 2.81 21.87 9.71
CA ILE A 84 2.45 20.55 10.22
C ILE A 84 3.25 20.21 11.49
N ALA A 85 4.55 20.57 11.54
CA ALA A 85 5.36 20.36 12.73
C ALA A 85 4.83 21.16 13.94
N PHE A 86 4.45 22.43 13.73
CA PHE A 86 3.79 23.23 14.77
C PHE A 86 2.46 22.60 15.21
N VAL A 87 1.63 22.13 14.27
CA VAL A 87 0.35 21.46 14.59
C VAL A 87 0.59 20.22 15.45
N ALA A 88 1.59 19.40 15.11
CA ALA A 88 1.95 18.21 15.88
C ALA A 88 2.41 18.56 17.31
N GLU A 89 3.26 19.59 17.46
CA GLU A 89 3.74 20.05 18.77
C GLU A 89 2.60 20.60 19.64
N ILE A 90 1.76 21.48 19.08
CA ILE A 90 0.64 22.07 19.82
C ILE A 90 -0.35 20.97 20.23
N THR A 91 -0.66 20.03 19.33
CA THR A 91 -1.55 18.90 19.63
C THR A 91 -0.96 18.02 20.75
N SER A 92 0.35 17.74 20.71
CA SER A 92 1.03 17.02 21.79
C SER A 92 0.90 17.74 23.14
N ASN A 93 1.09 19.07 23.17
CA ASN A 93 0.93 19.87 24.38
C ASN A 93 -0.50 19.86 24.95
N ILE A 94 -1.51 19.81 24.08
CA ILE A 94 -2.93 19.66 24.46
C ILE A 94 -3.16 18.27 25.06
N VAL A 95 -2.76 17.21 24.36
CA VAL A 95 -3.00 15.84 24.78
C VAL A 95 -2.26 15.54 26.09
N HIS A 96 -1.05 16.05 26.30
CA HIS A 96 -0.32 15.87 27.57
C HIS A 96 -1.05 16.40 28.83
N GLN A 97 -2.09 17.23 28.69
CA GLN A 97 -2.95 17.64 29.81
C GLN A 97 -3.91 16.54 30.30
N ASN A 98 -3.91 15.35 29.69
CA ASN A 98 -4.72 14.18 30.09
C ASN A 98 -6.24 14.46 30.15
N LEU A 99 -6.72 15.29 29.23
CA LEU A 99 -8.12 15.69 29.18
C LEU A 99 -9.00 14.58 28.61
N THR A 100 -10.11 14.32 29.28
CA THR A 100 -11.13 13.35 28.85
C THR A 100 -12.30 14.02 28.10
N SER A 101 -12.18 15.32 27.79
CA SER A 101 -13.23 16.13 27.19
C SER A 101 -13.58 15.69 25.77
N GLU A 102 -14.88 15.51 25.52
CA GLU A 102 -15.43 15.26 24.18
C GLU A 102 -15.15 16.44 23.23
N GLU A 103 -15.19 17.68 23.72
CA GLU A 103 -14.96 18.88 22.92
C GLU A 103 -13.54 18.91 22.35
N VAL A 104 -12.54 18.67 23.22
CA VAL A 104 -11.12 18.60 22.82
C VAL A 104 -10.90 17.48 21.82
N THR A 105 -11.53 16.32 22.04
CA THR A 105 -11.43 15.17 21.14
C THR A 105 -12.05 15.47 19.77
N ASN A 106 -13.17 16.18 19.73
CA ASN A 106 -13.79 16.60 18.48
C ASN A 106 -12.90 17.59 17.71
N SER A 107 -12.31 18.57 18.41
CA SER A 107 -11.36 19.50 17.81
C SER A 107 -10.12 18.80 17.28
N ILE A 108 -9.53 17.87 18.02
CA ILE A 108 -8.37 17.08 17.57
C ILE A 108 -8.75 16.21 16.36
N THR A 109 -9.89 15.51 16.39
CA THR A 109 -10.37 14.74 15.23
C THR A 109 -10.55 15.64 14.00
N SER A 110 -11.03 16.87 14.17
CA SER A 110 -11.14 17.85 13.08
C SER A 110 -9.76 18.27 12.54
N ILE A 111 -8.78 18.50 13.41
CA ILE A 111 -7.40 18.82 13.01
C ILE A 111 -6.82 17.67 12.19
N VAL A 112 -6.94 16.42 12.66
CA VAL A 112 -6.45 15.24 11.94
C VAL A 112 -7.11 15.12 10.57
N SER A 113 -8.43 15.33 10.49
CA SER A 113 -9.14 15.30 9.21
C SER A 113 -8.69 16.40 8.24
N ASN A 114 -8.33 17.59 8.74
CA ASN A 114 -7.81 18.68 7.92
C ASN A 114 -6.39 18.35 7.41
N ILE A 115 -5.50 17.88 8.29
CA ILE A 115 -4.12 17.51 7.94
C ILE A 115 -4.11 16.35 6.93
N ALA A 116 -5.00 15.37 7.06
CA ALA A 116 -5.14 14.27 6.09
C ALA A 116 -5.49 14.73 4.66
N GLN A 117 -5.94 15.98 4.49
CA GLN A 117 -6.27 16.57 3.19
C GLN A 117 -5.16 17.45 2.60
N VAL A 118 -4.11 17.74 3.37
CA VAL A 118 -2.96 18.53 2.90
C VAL A 118 -2.26 17.80 1.74
N GLU A 119 -1.65 18.55 0.83
CA GLU A 119 -0.94 17.98 -0.31
C GLU A 119 0.12 16.96 0.16
N THR A 120 0.15 15.79 -0.50
CA THR A 120 1.06 14.68 -0.13
C THR A 120 2.52 15.12 -0.04
N LYS A 121 2.95 16.07 -0.88
CA LYS A 121 4.33 16.59 -0.86
C LYS A 121 4.70 17.28 0.46
N GLU A 122 3.76 17.99 1.09
CA GLU A 122 3.99 18.72 2.34
C GLU A 122 3.94 17.74 3.53
N LEU A 123 3.01 16.78 3.49
CA LEU A 123 2.94 15.68 4.46
C LEU A 123 4.23 14.85 4.47
N GLU A 124 4.75 14.50 3.29
CA GLU A 124 6.00 13.77 3.14
C GLU A 124 7.21 14.57 3.63
N ALA A 125 7.28 15.86 3.32
CA ALA A 125 8.34 16.72 3.80
C ALA A 125 8.33 16.88 5.33
N ALA A 126 7.14 17.00 5.94
CA ALA A 126 6.99 17.07 7.39
C ALA A 126 7.36 15.75 8.10
N GLU A 127 7.13 14.61 7.44
CA GLU A 127 7.53 13.31 7.99
C GLU A 127 9.05 13.08 7.89
N GLU A 128 9.68 13.55 6.81
CA GLU A 128 11.14 13.55 6.67
C GLU A 128 11.82 14.44 7.72
N ASP A 129 11.21 15.59 8.04
CA ASP A 129 11.71 16.53 9.05
C ASP A 129 11.24 16.17 10.47
N GLY A 130 11.68 15.02 10.96
CA GLY A 130 11.54 14.65 12.37
C GLY A 130 10.26 13.89 12.74
N GLY A 131 9.59 13.26 11.77
CA GLY A 131 8.48 12.33 12.01
C GLY A 131 7.24 13.01 12.56
N ALA A 132 6.94 14.22 12.09
CA ALA A 132 5.84 15.03 12.63
C ALA A 132 4.47 14.35 12.46
N ILE A 133 4.24 13.67 11.33
CA ILE A 133 2.97 13.00 11.04
C ILE A 133 2.84 11.76 11.92
N SER A 134 3.87 10.91 12.00
CA SER A 134 3.87 9.72 12.85
C SER A 134 3.59 10.07 14.32
N LYS A 135 4.27 11.09 14.86
CA LYS A 135 4.01 11.60 16.22
C LYS A 135 2.59 12.14 16.37
N PHE A 136 2.10 12.86 15.38
CA PHE A 136 0.76 13.43 15.40
C PHE A 136 -0.33 12.35 15.43
N VAL A 137 -0.19 11.27 14.65
CA VAL A 137 -1.10 10.11 14.67
C VAL A 137 -1.05 9.41 16.04
N GLN A 138 0.14 9.19 16.61
CA GLN A 138 0.28 8.59 17.95
C GLN A 138 -0.42 9.43 19.03
N VAL A 139 -0.23 10.75 19.01
CA VAL A 139 -0.87 11.69 19.94
C VAL A 139 -2.40 11.68 19.77
N PHE A 140 -2.89 11.56 18.55
CA PHE A 140 -4.33 11.43 18.28
C PHE A 140 -4.90 10.14 18.86
N GLU A 141 -4.27 8.99 18.61
CA GLU A 141 -4.71 7.71 19.17
C GLU A 141 -4.64 7.70 20.71
N GLU A 142 -3.64 8.36 21.29
CA GLU A 142 -3.52 8.56 22.72
C GLU A 142 -4.71 9.36 23.28
N GLN A 143 -5.11 10.46 22.63
CA GLN A 143 -6.29 11.22 23.04
C GLN A 143 -7.56 10.37 22.99
N ILE A 144 -7.77 9.61 21.91
CA ILE A 144 -8.95 8.73 21.75
C ILE A 144 -8.98 7.68 22.86
N SER A 145 -7.82 7.15 23.25
CA SER A 145 -7.71 6.13 24.31
C SER A 145 -8.16 6.64 25.69
N ARG A 146 -8.14 7.96 25.92
CA ARG A 146 -8.43 8.59 27.21
C ARG A 146 -9.86 9.03 27.41
N VAL A 147 -10.59 9.29 26.32
CA VAL A 147 -11.97 9.80 26.40
C VAL A 147 -12.85 8.87 27.23
N GLU A 148 -13.61 9.37 28.19
CA GLU A 148 -14.48 8.52 28.99
C GLU A 148 -15.85 8.37 28.32
N VAL A 149 -16.35 7.13 28.28
CA VAL A 149 -17.70 6.81 27.80
C VAL A 149 -18.41 6.07 28.92
N ALA A 150 -19.65 6.44 29.20
CA ALA A 150 -20.48 5.76 30.20
C ALA A 150 -20.72 4.28 29.83
N ASP A 151 -21.03 3.45 30.83
CA ASP A 151 -21.36 2.04 30.62
C ASP A 151 -22.54 1.88 29.64
N GLY A 152 -22.34 1.07 28.59
CA GLY A 152 -23.30 0.92 27.49
C GLY A 152 -23.44 2.14 26.57
N GLY A 153 -22.68 3.20 26.84
CA GLY A 153 -22.63 4.42 26.03
C GLY A 153 -21.73 4.28 24.80
N MET A 154 -21.83 5.26 23.92
CA MET A 154 -20.96 5.40 22.74
C MET A 154 -20.67 6.87 22.46
N LEU A 155 -19.46 7.13 21.99
CA LEU A 155 -19.05 8.39 21.38
C LEU A 155 -18.74 8.12 19.91
N LEU A 156 -19.38 8.89 19.02
CA LEU A 156 -19.15 8.83 17.58
C LEU A 156 -18.83 10.23 17.08
N ILE A 157 -17.62 10.41 16.55
CA ILE A 157 -17.17 11.65 15.93
C ILE A 157 -16.87 11.35 14.47
N GLN A 158 -17.48 12.11 13.56
CA GLN A 158 -17.33 11.91 12.12
C GLN A 158 -16.87 13.21 11.46
N GLN A 159 -15.69 13.15 10.85
CA GLN A 159 -15.14 14.20 10.00
C GLN A 159 -14.99 13.67 8.57
N PRO A 160 -14.72 14.50 7.56
CA PRO A 160 -14.62 14.05 6.17
C PRO A 160 -13.60 12.92 5.96
N ASN A 161 -12.41 13.00 6.59
CA ASN A 161 -11.31 12.06 6.36
C ASN A 161 -11.06 11.09 7.52
N VAL A 162 -11.64 11.33 8.69
CA VAL A 162 -11.45 10.50 9.88
C VAL A 162 -12.77 10.33 10.62
N ALA A 163 -13.04 9.12 11.07
CA ALA A 163 -14.13 8.85 11.99
C ALA A 163 -13.65 8.02 13.17
N VAL A 164 -14.16 8.34 14.36
CA VAL A 164 -13.78 7.72 15.63
C VAL A 164 -15.05 7.24 16.32
N GLN A 165 -15.09 5.96 16.67
CA GLN A 165 -16.14 5.39 17.49
C GLN A 165 -15.52 4.74 18.74
N VAL A 166 -15.85 5.28 19.90
CA VAL A 166 -15.51 4.69 21.21
C VAL A 166 -16.78 4.17 21.84
N GLN A 167 -16.87 2.88 22.12
CA GLN A 167 -18.07 2.25 22.65
C GLN A 167 -17.77 1.36 23.85
N SER A 168 -18.62 1.46 24.88
CA SER A 168 -18.61 0.56 26.02
C SER A 168 -19.56 -0.61 25.74
N VAL A 169 -19.00 -1.77 25.41
CA VAL A 169 -19.74 -2.95 24.94
C VAL A 169 -19.87 -3.97 26.09
N PRO A 170 -21.04 -4.58 26.33
CA PRO A 170 -21.19 -5.62 27.33
C PRO A 170 -20.21 -6.79 27.12
N ALA A 171 -19.60 -7.31 28.18
CA ALA A 171 -18.65 -8.41 28.08
C ALA A 171 -19.26 -9.66 27.42
N ASP A 172 -20.54 -9.96 27.68
CA ASP A 172 -21.27 -11.06 27.04
C ASP A 172 -21.39 -10.89 25.52
N ASP A 173 -21.49 -9.66 25.03
CA ASP A 173 -21.55 -9.35 23.60
C ASP A 173 -20.18 -9.53 22.97
N VAL A 174 -19.12 -9.04 23.64
CA VAL A 174 -17.73 -9.26 23.21
C VAL A 174 -17.45 -10.76 23.11
N MET A 175 -17.81 -11.56 24.12
CA MET A 175 -17.61 -13.01 24.15
C MET A 175 -18.34 -13.78 23.04
N ARG A 176 -19.37 -13.18 22.41
CA ARG A 176 -20.05 -13.74 21.23
C ARG A 176 -19.36 -13.39 19.91
N GLY A 177 -18.26 -12.63 19.95
CA GLY A 177 -17.62 -12.02 18.80
C GLY A 177 -18.17 -10.62 18.53
N LEU A 178 -17.48 -9.86 17.69
CA LEU A 178 -17.90 -8.51 17.28
C LEU A 178 -17.80 -8.37 15.76
N VAL A 179 -18.76 -7.66 15.18
CA VAL A 179 -18.74 -7.20 13.81
C VAL A 179 -18.70 -5.69 13.82
N LEU A 180 -17.62 -5.14 13.28
CA LEU A 180 -17.43 -3.71 13.10
C LEU A 180 -17.54 -3.41 11.62
N SER A 181 -18.27 -2.38 11.24
CA SER A 181 -18.42 -2.03 9.82
C SER A 181 -18.53 -0.54 9.61
N VAL A 182 -17.94 -0.08 8.51
CA VAL A 182 -18.14 1.24 7.95
C VAL A 182 -18.71 1.07 6.55
N ALA A 183 -19.88 1.66 6.31
CA ALA A 183 -20.56 1.63 5.01
C ALA A 183 -20.99 3.04 4.60
N GLY A 184 -20.89 3.35 3.31
CA GLY A 184 -21.18 4.69 2.79
C GLY A 184 -21.34 4.72 1.28
N SER A 185 -21.66 5.90 0.76
CA SER A 185 -21.84 6.11 -0.68
C SER A 185 -20.58 6.59 -1.41
N ARG A 186 -19.57 7.06 -0.66
CA ARG A 186 -18.27 7.55 -1.17
C ARG A 186 -17.17 7.26 -0.16
N PHE A 187 -16.02 6.79 -0.64
CA PHE A 187 -14.81 6.61 0.17
C PHE A 187 -14.29 7.93 0.77
N SER A 188 -14.57 9.06 0.13
CA SER A 188 -13.96 10.35 0.42
C SER A 188 -14.69 11.21 1.46
N ASP A 189 -15.78 10.72 2.07
CA ASP A 189 -16.54 11.51 3.05
C ASP A 189 -17.20 10.61 4.11
N LEU A 190 -16.55 10.53 5.27
CA LEU A 190 -17.04 9.74 6.41
C LEU A 190 -18.12 10.44 7.23
N THR A 191 -18.47 11.71 6.96
CA THR A 191 -19.50 12.46 7.72
C THR A 191 -20.89 11.85 7.62
N LYS A 192 -21.14 11.04 6.59
CA LYS A 192 -22.41 10.34 6.34
C LYS A 192 -22.24 8.83 6.32
N ALA A 193 -21.09 8.32 6.74
CA ALA A 193 -20.86 6.89 6.83
C ALA A 193 -21.69 6.30 7.97
N ASN A 194 -22.21 5.10 7.75
CA ASN A 194 -22.83 4.30 8.79
C ASN A 194 -21.73 3.45 9.44
N ILE A 195 -21.37 3.78 10.68
CA ILE A 195 -20.34 3.10 11.46
C ILE A 195 -21.02 2.38 12.61
N THR A 196 -20.78 1.08 12.72
CA THR A 196 -21.46 0.25 13.72
C THR A 196 -20.52 -0.76 14.35
N ILE A 197 -20.71 -1.03 15.65
CA ILE A 197 -20.05 -2.09 16.41
C ILE A 197 -21.16 -2.91 17.04
N ASN A 198 -21.34 -4.14 16.58
CA ASN A 198 -22.45 -5.00 17.02
C ASN A 198 -21.96 -6.42 17.32
N ALA A 199 -22.64 -7.12 18.22
CA ALA A 199 -22.48 -8.56 18.35
C ALA A 199 -23.13 -9.28 17.13
N PRO A 200 -22.59 -10.42 16.68
CA PRO A 200 -23.19 -11.23 15.63
C PRO A 200 -24.63 -11.61 15.98
N ILE A 201 -25.55 -11.46 15.02
CA ILE A 201 -26.91 -11.96 15.13
C ILE A 201 -26.88 -13.44 14.71
N GLN A 202 -27.59 -14.28 15.47
CA GLN A 202 -27.51 -15.75 15.50
C GLN A 202 -27.87 -16.50 14.18
N ASP A 203 -27.99 -15.79 13.05
CA ASP A 203 -28.39 -16.32 11.73
C ASP A 203 -27.29 -16.15 10.66
N ASP A 204 -26.13 -15.57 11.00
CA ASP A 204 -25.03 -15.26 10.05
C ASP A 204 -23.95 -16.36 10.02
N HIS A 205 -24.35 -17.62 10.23
CA HIS A 205 -23.44 -18.77 10.33
C HIS A 205 -23.00 -19.34 8.97
N ASP A 206 -23.51 -18.80 7.86
CA ASP A 206 -23.06 -19.12 6.52
C ASP A 206 -22.21 -17.94 5.98
N ASP A 207 -21.12 -18.26 5.28
CA ASP A 207 -20.13 -17.36 4.62
C ASP A 207 -20.71 -16.33 3.61
N VAL A 208 -21.99 -16.02 3.68
CA VAL A 208 -22.67 -14.99 2.90
C VAL A 208 -22.84 -13.78 3.81
N ILE A 209 -21.76 -12.99 3.92
CA ILE A 209 -21.90 -11.60 4.36
C ILE A 209 -23.04 -11.02 3.53
N ALA A 210 -24.14 -10.65 4.17
CA ALA A 210 -25.10 -9.73 3.58
C ALA A 210 -24.28 -8.50 3.20
N THR A 211 -23.84 -8.40 1.94
CA THR A 211 -23.08 -7.28 1.41
C THR A 211 -23.93 -6.05 1.69
N ILE A 212 -23.60 -5.36 2.78
CA ILE A 212 -24.17 -4.05 3.09
C ILE A 212 -23.82 -3.23 1.85
N PRO A 213 -24.82 -2.74 1.09
CA PRO A 213 -24.52 -1.97 -0.10
C PRO A 213 -23.63 -0.79 0.26
N GLY A 214 -22.48 -0.65 -0.43
CA GLY A 214 -21.49 0.39 -0.13
C GLY A 214 -20.63 0.12 1.10
N ILE A 215 -20.32 -1.14 1.42
CA ILE A 215 -19.36 -1.45 2.48
C ILE A 215 -17.98 -0.88 2.12
N ILE A 216 -17.40 -0.08 3.01
CA ILE A 216 -16.08 0.52 2.84
C ILE A 216 -15.05 -0.39 3.49
N ALA A 217 -15.33 -0.83 4.72
CA ALA A 217 -14.56 -1.85 5.40
C ALA A 217 -15.37 -2.56 6.51
N GLN A 218 -14.99 -3.78 6.83
CA GLN A 218 -15.58 -4.60 7.89
C GLN A 218 -14.50 -5.37 8.64
N VAL A 219 -14.70 -5.54 9.94
CA VAL A 219 -13.86 -6.36 10.82
C VAL A 219 -14.74 -7.36 11.56
N ASN A 220 -14.42 -8.64 11.42
CA ASN A 220 -15.11 -9.74 12.08
C ASN A 220 -14.16 -10.35 13.11
N ILE A 221 -14.46 -10.12 14.38
CA ILE A 221 -13.70 -10.62 15.53
C ILE A 221 -14.38 -11.89 16.04
N PRO A 222 -13.71 -13.05 15.96
CA PRO A 222 -14.31 -14.31 16.41
C PRO A 222 -14.43 -14.38 17.95
N PRO A 223 -15.38 -15.19 18.47
CA PRO A 223 -15.59 -15.37 19.92
C PRO A 223 -14.35 -15.80 20.71
N SER A 224 -13.47 -16.58 20.07
CA SER A 224 -12.22 -17.09 20.65
C SER A 224 -11.25 -15.96 21.02
N VAL A 225 -11.12 -14.96 20.15
CA VAL A 225 -10.25 -13.79 20.32
C VAL A 225 -10.78 -12.88 21.43
N ALA A 226 -12.10 -12.69 21.48
CA ALA A 226 -12.77 -11.92 22.52
C ALA A 226 -12.53 -12.44 23.95
N SER A 227 -12.37 -13.75 24.10
CA SER A 227 -12.08 -14.37 25.40
C SER A 227 -10.69 -14.05 25.93
N VAL A 228 -9.70 -13.95 25.04
CA VAL A 228 -8.34 -13.53 25.38
C VAL A 228 -8.34 -12.06 25.79
N ILE A 229 -9.02 -11.22 25.01
CA ILE A 229 -9.12 -9.77 25.24
C ILE A 229 -9.79 -9.45 26.58
N SER A 230 -10.85 -10.19 26.93
CA SER A 230 -11.53 -10.03 28.23
C SER A 230 -10.67 -10.45 29.43
N SER A 231 -9.67 -11.32 29.20
CA SER A 231 -8.76 -11.79 30.26
C SER A 231 -7.54 -10.88 30.47
N THR A 232 -7.15 -10.10 29.45
CA THR A 232 -5.99 -9.19 29.49
C THR A 232 -6.37 -7.74 29.79
N ALA A 233 -7.63 -7.34 29.61
CA ALA A 233 -8.10 -6.00 29.95
C ALA A 233 -8.22 -5.86 31.49
N PRO A 234 -7.47 -4.95 32.14
CA PRO A 234 -7.82 -4.56 33.49
C PRO A 234 -9.21 -3.93 33.45
N LEU A 235 -10.12 -4.57 34.18
CA LEU A 235 -11.44 -4.04 34.45
C LEU A 235 -11.28 -2.72 35.19
N SER A 236 -11.74 -1.63 34.58
CA SER A 236 -12.65 -0.65 35.19
C SER A 236 -12.75 0.60 34.33
N GLY A 237 -13.99 0.95 33.96
CA GLY A 237 -14.37 2.34 33.77
C GLY A 237 -14.34 3.05 35.13
N SER A 238 -13.95 4.32 35.12
CA SER A 238 -13.97 5.25 36.25
C SER A 238 -13.16 4.82 37.48
N LEU A 239 -12.48 5.77 38.12
CA LEU A 239 -11.92 5.61 39.46
C LEU A 239 -13.00 5.40 40.56
N SER A 240 -14.24 5.05 40.18
CA SER A 240 -15.33 4.71 41.07
C SER A 240 -16.22 3.59 40.49
N ASN A 241 -16.10 2.39 41.08
CA ASN A 241 -17.11 1.33 41.10
C ASN A 241 -17.46 0.53 39.80
N GLY A 242 -16.57 0.34 38.84
CA GLY A 242 -16.85 -0.52 37.67
C GLY A 242 -16.67 -2.02 37.96
N SER A 243 -17.76 -2.77 38.16
CA SER A 243 -17.78 -4.24 38.05
C SER A 243 -17.51 -4.66 36.61
N GLY A 244 -16.86 -5.81 36.44
CA GLY A 244 -16.64 -6.55 35.19
C GLY A 244 -17.48 -6.68 33.92
N GLU A 245 -18.45 -5.80 33.73
CA GLU A 245 -19.61 -6.01 32.88
C GLU A 245 -19.44 -5.40 31.48
N TYR A 246 -18.53 -4.44 31.31
CA TYR A 246 -18.31 -3.73 30.04
C TYR A 246 -16.84 -3.68 29.64
N VAL A 247 -16.62 -3.73 28.33
CA VAL A 247 -15.31 -3.64 27.66
C VAL A 247 -15.33 -2.48 26.68
N ARG A 248 -14.31 -1.64 26.73
CA ARG A 248 -14.14 -0.53 25.80
C ARG A 248 -13.62 -1.03 24.45
N VAL A 249 -14.27 -0.62 23.37
CA VAL A 249 -13.85 -0.87 21.99
C VAL A 249 -13.66 0.48 21.31
N ASN A 250 -12.48 0.72 20.74
CA ASN A 250 -12.22 1.88 19.88
C ASN A 250 -12.09 1.39 18.43
N PHE A 251 -12.84 2.02 17.53
CA PHE A 251 -12.81 1.77 16.10
C PHE A 251 -12.62 3.09 15.38
N ASN A 252 -11.42 3.29 14.82
CA ASN A 252 -11.09 4.49 14.08
C ASN A 252 -10.91 4.14 12.61
N VAL A 253 -11.40 5.00 11.73
CA VAL A 253 -11.33 4.82 10.28
C VAL A 253 -10.75 6.09 9.67
N PHE A 254 -9.64 5.94 8.95
CA PHE A 254 -9.08 6.97 8.10
C PHE A 254 -9.49 6.66 6.66
N SER A 255 -10.16 7.60 6.00
CA SER A 255 -10.63 7.43 4.62
C SER A 255 -9.49 7.28 3.61
N THR A 256 -8.31 7.79 3.96
CA THR A 256 -7.11 7.86 3.14
C THR A 256 -5.90 7.42 3.96
N PRO A 257 -4.92 6.73 3.34
CA PRO A 257 -3.65 6.38 3.99
C PRO A 257 -2.65 7.54 4.05
N ALA A 258 -3.05 8.77 3.72
CA ALA A 258 -2.15 9.93 3.61
C ALA A 258 -1.33 10.24 4.87
N LEU A 259 -1.80 9.84 6.06
CA LEU A 259 -1.10 10.03 7.33
C LEU A 259 -0.15 8.86 7.69
N PHE A 260 -0.04 7.83 6.85
CA PHE A 260 0.74 6.62 7.11
C PHE A 260 1.85 6.49 6.05
N ILE A 261 2.89 7.33 6.20
CA ILE A 261 3.90 7.58 5.18
C ILE A 261 5.10 6.65 5.36
N SER A 262 5.14 5.56 4.58
CA SER A 262 6.27 4.62 4.60
C SER A 262 7.49 5.13 3.82
N LYS A 263 8.62 5.25 4.51
CA LYS A 263 9.92 5.61 3.89
C LYS A 263 10.45 4.50 2.98
N SER A 264 10.26 3.22 3.35
CA SER A 264 10.77 2.10 2.56
C SER A 264 10.01 1.93 1.24
N LEU A 265 8.67 2.00 1.27
CA LEU A 265 7.83 1.90 0.06
C LEU A 265 8.14 3.04 -0.92
N ARG A 266 8.35 4.26 -0.41
CA ARG A 266 8.78 5.41 -1.21
C ARG A 266 10.14 5.20 -1.85
N ASN A 267 11.12 4.66 -1.11
CA ASN A 267 12.45 4.41 -1.65
C ASN A 267 12.42 3.31 -2.72
N ILE A 268 11.62 2.26 -2.52
CA ILE A 268 11.44 1.18 -3.50
C ILE A 268 10.75 1.70 -4.76
N SER A 269 9.70 2.51 -4.63
CA SER A 269 8.99 3.09 -5.77
C SER A 269 9.81 4.10 -6.55
N ALA A 270 10.66 4.88 -5.87
CA ALA A 270 11.61 5.78 -6.51
C ALA A 270 12.75 5.02 -7.23
N ALA A 271 13.18 3.87 -6.71
CA ALA A 271 14.27 3.09 -7.28
C ALA A 271 13.84 2.23 -8.48
N ASN A 272 12.58 1.80 -8.54
CA ASN A 272 12.06 0.91 -9.57
C ASN A 272 10.74 1.44 -10.15
N GLU A 273 10.79 1.97 -11.38
CA GLU A 273 9.59 2.41 -12.10
C GLU A 273 8.55 1.28 -12.26
N CYS A 274 8.95 0.00 -12.21
CA CYS A 274 8.07 -1.17 -12.32
C CYS A 274 7.48 -1.65 -10.97
N PHE A 275 7.90 -1.10 -9.83
CA PHE A 275 7.41 -1.47 -8.51
C PHE A 275 6.94 -0.23 -7.78
N ASN A 276 5.71 0.21 -8.07
CA ASN A 276 5.13 1.36 -7.40
C ASN A 276 3.99 0.88 -6.52
N ARG A 277 4.18 0.89 -5.20
CA ARG A 277 3.20 0.37 -4.25
C ARG A 277 2.70 1.48 -3.35
N SER A 278 1.39 1.49 -3.11
CA SER A 278 0.77 2.35 -2.12
C SER A 278 -0.37 1.62 -1.44
N ALA A 279 -0.75 2.10 -0.26
CA ALA A 279 -2.01 1.71 0.34
C ALA A 279 -3.16 2.12 -0.59
N ASN A 280 -4.09 1.19 -0.84
CA ASN A 280 -5.26 1.37 -1.70
C ASN A 280 -6.56 0.99 -0.97
N SER A 281 -6.55 1.10 0.35
CA SER A 281 -7.72 0.94 1.21
C SER A 281 -7.76 2.07 2.24
N PRO A 282 -8.91 2.30 2.88
CA PRO A 282 -8.96 3.01 4.15
C PRO A 282 -8.03 2.34 5.17
N VAL A 283 -7.56 3.12 6.16
CA VAL A 283 -6.80 2.58 7.29
C VAL A 283 -7.75 2.40 8.47
N ILE A 284 -7.81 1.18 9.01
CA ILE A 284 -8.62 0.87 10.19
C ILE A 284 -7.71 0.72 11.39
N SER A 285 -7.96 1.50 12.44
CA SER A 285 -7.36 1.32 13.77
C SER A 285 -8.38 0.65 14.68
N LEU A 286 -7.99 -0.44 15.32
CA LEU A 286 -8.83 -1.15 16.28
C LEU A 286 -8.05 -1.40 17.57
N SER A 287 -8.64 -1.00 18.69
CA SER A 287 -8.10 -1.31 20.01
C SER A 287 -9.23 -1.75 20.94
N ILE A 288 -9.00 -2.78 21.75
CA ILE A 288 -9.99 -3.28 22.71
C ILE A 288 -9.35 -3.34 24.09
N GLY A 289 -9.99 -2.71 25.07
CA GLY A 289 -9.47 -2.57 26.43
C GLY A 289 -8.30 -1.57 26.52
N GLN A 290 -7.42 -1.77 27.51
CA GLN A 290 -6.23 -0.94 27.75
C GLN A 290 -4.97 -1.77 27.47
N GLY A 291 -4.59 -1.92 26.21
CA GLY A 291 -3.34 -2.59 25.84
C GLY A 291 -3.26 -3.00 24.36
N LYS A 292 -2.03 -3.28 23.90
CA LYS A 292 -1.78 -3.89 22.59
C LYS A 292 -2.12 -5.37 22.67
N VAL A 293 -3.02 -5.84 21.81
CA VAL A 293 -3.39 -7.26 21.71
C VAL A 293 -2.64 -7.85 20.53
N ALA A 294 -1.78 -8.84 20.78
CA ALA A 294 -0.95 -9.47 19.75
C ALA A 294 -0.83 -10.98 19.98
N ALA A 295 -0.40 -11.70 18.93
CA ALA A 295 -0.20 -13.15 18.93
C ALA A 295 -1.45 -13.95 19.32
N LEU A 296 -2.58 -13.59 18.71
CA LEU A 296 -3.83 -14.33 18.84
C LEU A 296 -3.71 -15.70 18.17
N THR A 297 -4.32 -16.72 18.78
CA THR A 297 -4.30 -18.08 18.23
C THR A 297 -5.23 -18.26 17.03
N GLU A 298 -6.18 -17.35 16.86
CA GLU A 298 -7.14 -17.32 15.76
C GLU A 298 -7.11 -15.93 15.14
N PHE A 299 -7.16 -15.87 13.81
CA PHE A 299 -7.09 -14.63 13.07
C PHE A 299 -8.40 -13.83 13.11
N ILE A 300 -8.28 -12.51 13.10
CA ILE A 300 -9.37 -11.56 12.91
C ILE A 300 -9.50 -11.28 11.42
N ASN A 301 -10.72 -11.39 10.89
CA ASN A 301 -10.97 -11.20 9.46
C ASN A 301 -11.30 -9.74 9.16
N PHE A 302 -10.60 -9.16 8.21
CA PHE A 302 -10.81 -7.82 7.70
C PHE A 302 -11.26 -7.90 6.25
N THR A 303 -12.26 -7.11 5.90
CA THR A 303 -12.72 -6.94 4.52
C THR A 303 -12.58 -5.48 4.16
N PHE A 304 -11.86 -5.20 3.08
CA PHE A 304 -11.64 -3.85 2.58
C PHE A 304 -12.20 -3.73 1.17
N THR A 305 -12.86 -2.61 0.88
CA THR A 305 -13.15 -2.21 -0.50
C THR A 305 -12.07 -1.24 -0.96
N THR A 306 -11.51 -1.47 -2.14
CA THR A 306 -10.41 -0.66 -2.68
C THR A 306 -10.85 0.77 -2.98
N ILE A 307 -9.96 1.74 -2.74
CA ILE A 307 -10.20 3.14 -3.10
C ILE A 307 -10.17 3.33 -4.63
N MET A 308 -9.22 2.68 -5.31
CA MET A 308 -9.07 2.69 -6.77
C MET A 308 -9.10 1.27 -7.33
N SER A 309 -9.83 1.07 -8.43
CA SER A 309 -9.89 -0.22 -9.13
C SER A 309 -8.78 -0.41 -10.16
N GLY A 310 -8.49 -1.67 -10.48
CA GLY A 310 -7.49 -2.07 -11.46
C GLY A 310 -6.05 -2.06 -10.94
N TYR A 311 -5.87 -2.01 -9.62
CA TYR A 311 -4.58 -2.25 -8.97
C TYR A 311 -4.43 -3.74 -8.69
N VAL A 312 -3.20 -4.25 -8.64
CA VAL A 312 -2.94 -5.69 -8.53
C VAL A 312 -2.03 -6.01 -7.34
N ASN A 313 -1.88 -7.30 -7.04
CA ASN A 313 -1.02 -7.82 -5.97
C ASN A 313 -1.35 -7.24 -4.57
N PRO A 314 -2.55 -7.54 -4.03
CA PRO A 314 -2.95 -7.08 -2.71
C PRO A 314 -2.09 -7.69 -1.60
N MET A 315 -1.63 -6.85 -0.69
CA MET A 315 -0.86 -7.23 0.49
C MET A 315 -1.51 -6.68 1.75
N CYS A 316 -2.05 -7.60 2.55
CA CYS A 316 -2.57 -7.29 3.88
C CYS A 316 -1.42 -6.88 4.80
N SER A 317 -1.46 -5.64 5.29
CA SER A 317 -0.37 -5.06 6.07
C SER A 317 -0.92 -4.27 7.26
N PHE A 318 -0.09 -4.12 8.27
CA PHE A 318 -0.34 -3.25 9.41
C PHE A 318 0.77 -2.20 9.53
N TRP A 319 0.44 -1.06 10.14
CA TRP A 319 1.41 -0.02 10.41
C TRP A 319 2.19 -0.37 11.69
N ASP A 320 3.49 -0.60 11.52
CA ASP A 320 4.44 -0.78 12.61
C ASP A 320 4.91 0.59 13.10
N GLU A 321 4.48 0.95 14.30
CA GLU A 321 4.85 2.22 14.94
C GLU A 321 6.34 2.32 15.29
N GLU A 322 7.04 1.20 15.49
CA GLU A 322 8.46 1.21 15.86
C GLU A 322 9.35 1.43 14.63
N GLU A 323 8.98 0.82 13.50
CA GLU A 323 9.70 0.94 12.23
C GLU A 323 9.20 2.12 11.37
N GLU A 324 8.09 2.76 11.77
CA GLU A 324 7.39 3.80 10.99
C GLU A 324 7.07 3.30 9.56
N ASP A 325 6.61 2.05 9.44
CA ASP A 325 6.49 1.35 8.16
C ASP A 325 5.36 0.32 8.11
N TRP A 326 4.98 -0.12 6.91
CA TRP A 326 4.02 -1.20 6.72
C TRP A 326 4.71 -2.56 6.84
N SER A 327 4.20 -3.42 7.74
CA SER A 327 4.64 -4.80 7.91
C SER A 327 3.51 -5.78 7.58
N GLN A 328 3.87 -6.97 7.10
CA GLN A 328 2.94 -8.07 6.86
C GLN A 328 2.93 -9.09 8.00
N ASP A 329 3.76 -8.89 9.03
CA ASP A 329 3.90 -9.85 10.11
C ASP A 329 2.56 -10.07 10.83
N GLY A 330 2.18 -11.34 10.97
CA GLY A 330 0.91 -11.71 11.58
C GLY A 330 -0.33 -11.51 10.70
N CYS A 331 -0.18 -11.02 9.45
CA CYS A 331 -1.27 -10.82 8.50
C CYS A 331 -1.16 -11.73 7.26
N VAL A 332 -2.29 -12.30 6.83
CA VAL A 332 -2.37 -13.16 5.64
C VAL A 332 -3.51 -12.72 4.72
N LEU A 333 -3.31 -12.89 3.41
CA LEU A 333 -4.34 -12.68 2.40
C LEU A 333 -5.26 -13.90 2.35
N VAL A 334 -6.55 -13.72 2.67
CA VAL A 334 -7.56 -14.79 2.65
C VAL A 334 -8.19 -14.91 1.26
N SER A 335 -8.52 -13.76 0.68
CA SER A 335 -9.09 -13.67 -0.66
C SER A 335 -8.53 -12.42 -1.29
N GLY A 336 -7.99 -12.56 -2.50
CA GLY A 336 -7.50 -11.45 -3.32
C GLY A 336 -8.65 -10.56 -3.79
N ILE A 337 -8.46 -9.98 -4.97
CA ILE A 337 -9.42 -9.04 -5.57
C ILE A 337 -10.66 -9.81 -6.04
N THR A 338 -11.80 -9.54 -5.41
CA THR A 338 -13.11 -10.07 -5.81
C THR A 338 -14.04 -8.91 -6.19
N SER A 339 -14.73 -9.00 -7.33
CA SER A 339 -15.71 -7.99 -7.74
C SER A 339 -17.04 -8.24 -7.03
N SER A 340 -17.64 -7.20 -6.47
CA SER A 340 -18.88 -7.30 -5.69
C SER A 340 -20.15 -7.49 -6.54
N ASP A 341 -20.09 -7.22 -7.85
CA ASP A 341 -21.12 -7.57 -8.85
C ASP A 341 -20.57 -7.30 -10.27
N ASP A 342 -21.17 -7.86 -11.32
CA ASP A 342 -20.82 -7.61 -12.75
C ASP A 342 -21.08 -6.13 -13.19
N ARG A 343 -21.41 -5.24 -12.24
CA ARG A 343 -21.89 -3.87 -12.47
C ARG A 343 -21.23 -2.78 -11.61
N SER A 344 -20.42 -3.14 -10.62
CA SER A 344 -19.70 -2.18 -9.77
C SER A 344 -18.19 -2.34 -9.96
N ASP A 345 -17.48 -1.24 -10.22
CA ASP A 345 -16.01 -1.19 -10.24
C ASP A 345 -15.40 -1.32 -8.83
N GLU A 346 -16.11 -1.96 -7.89
CA GLU A 346 -15.70 -2.12 -6.49
C GLU A 346 -14.99 -3.46 -6.32
N GLU A 347 -13.71 -3.39 -5.97
CA GLU A 347 -12.88 -4.54 -5.68
C GLU A 347 -12.79 -4.75 -4.17
N ILE A 348 -13.05 -5.98 -3.74
CA ILE A 348 -13.03 -6.38 -2.33
C ILE A 348 -11.81 -7.26 -2.08
N VAL A 349 -11.07 -6.97 -1.01
CA VAL A 349 -9.93 -7.76 -0.51
C VAL A 349 -10.21 -8.23 0.91
N ARG A 350 -9.88 -9.50 1.19
CA ARG A 350 -10.03 -10.09 2.52
C ARG A 350 -8.68 -10.45 3.13
N CYS A 351 -8.46 -9.96 4.34
CA CYS A 351 -7.26 -10.16 5.13
C CYS A 351 -7.59 -10.87 6.44
N ALA A 352 -6.62 -11.57 7.02
CA ALA A 352 -6.74 -12.18 8.33
C ALA A 352 -5.48 -11.85 9.13
N CYS A 353 -5.60 -11.22 10.30
CA CYS A 353 -4.46 -10.80 11.12
C CYS A 353 -4.58 -11.25 12.58
N ASP A 354 -3.46 -11.54 13.25
CA ASP A 354 -3.41 -12.13 14.60
C ASP A 354 -3.18 -11.11 15.73
N HIS A 355 -3.36 -9.83 15.43
CA HIS A 355 -3.16 -8.73 16.37
C HIS A 355 -4.13 -7.57 16.10
N LEU A 356 -4.10 -6.56 16.96
CA LEU A 356 -4.92 -5.35 16.89
C LEU A 356 -4.02 -4.11 16.81
N THR A 357 -4.00 -3.47 15.65
CA THR A 357 -3.20 -2.27 15.33
C THR A 357 -3.94 -1.43 14.28
N ASN A 358 -3.19 -0.75 13.42
CA ASN A 358 -3.64 -0.02 12.23
C ASN A 358 -3.46 -0.90 10.98
N PHE A 359 -4.52 -1.18 10.21
CA PHE A 359 -4.51 -2.10 9.07
C PHE A 359 -4.87 -1.42 7.75
N ALA A 360 -4.19 -1.82 6.68
CA ALA A 360 -4.50 -1.42 5.30
C ALA A 360 -4.10 -2.51 4.29
N VAL A 361 -4.56 -2.34 3.05
CA VAL A 361 -4.15 -3.16 1.91
C VAL A 361 -3.22 -2.36 1.02
N ILE A 362 -1.96 -2.81 0.93
CA ILE A 362 -0.97 -2.27 0.02
C ILE A 362 -1.15 -2.95 -1.34
N MET A 363 -1.15 -2.18 -2.43
CA MET A 363 -1.28 -2.71 -3.78
C MET A 363 -0.26 -2.08 -4.72
N ASP A 364 -0.02 -2.75 -5.83
CA ASP A 364 0.78 -2.22 -6.93
C ASP A 364 -0.08 -1.24 -7.76
N ILE A 365 0.36 0.02 -7.82
CA ILE A 365 -0.32 1.12 -8.49
C ILE A 365 -0.01 1.18 -9.99
N HIS A 366 0.66 0.16 -10.53
CA HIS A 366 0.70 -0.10 -11.96
C HIS A 366 -0.70 -0.38 -12.47
N ARG A 367 -1.45 0.70 -12.69
CA ARG A 367 -2.65 0.69 -13.50
C ARG A 367 -2.24 0.08 -14.82
N GLN A 368 -2.84 -1.04 -15.16
CA GLN A 368 -2.54 -1.73 -16.40
C GLN A 368 -2.84 -0.78 -17.57
N GLU A 369 -1.84 -0.02 -18.02
CA GLU A 369 -1.89 0.79 -19.23
C GLU A 369 -1.95 -0.19 -20.41
N VAL A 370 -3.11 -0.79 -20.65
CA VAL A 370 -3.43 -1.66 -21.80
C VAL A 370 -2.20 -2.46 -22.25
N SER A 371 -1.53 -3.11 -21.30
CA SER A 371 -0.43 -3.99 -21.64
C SER A 371 -1.11 -5.17 -22.32
N ILE A 372 -0.85 -5.34 -23.62
CA ILE A 372 -1.30 -6.49 -24.42
C ILE A 372 -1.27 -7.74 -23.53
N PRO A 373 -2.39 -8.47 -23.35
CA PRO A 373 -2.49 -9.51 -22.32
C PRO A 373 -1.27 -10.41 -22.37
N ILE A 374 -0.66 -10.71 -21.22
CA ILE A 374 0.52 -11.57 -21.09
C ILE A 374 0.29 -12.91 -21.83
N GLU A 375 -0.97 -13.36 -21.89
CA GLU A 375 -1.44 -14.47 -22.72
C GLU A 375 -1.03 -14.37 -24.19
N VAL A 376 -1.11 -13.19 -24.81
CA VAL A 376 -0.76 -12.98 -26.23
C VAL A 376 0.74 -13.17 -26.45
N TYR A 377 1.59 -12.66 -25.55
CA TYR A 377 3.04 -12.86 -25.63
C TYR A 377 3.43 -14.32 -25.38
N ASN A 378 2.77 -14.99 -24.45
CA ASN A 378 2.96 -16.42 -24.19
C ASN A 378 2.55 -17.27 -25.41
N ILE A 379 1.42 -16.95 -26.03
CA ILE A 379 0.95 -17.60 -27.26
C ILE A 379 1.94 -17.39 -28.40
N LEU A 380 2.39 -16.14 -28.63
CA LEU A 380 3.34 -15.82 -29.69
C LEU A 380 4.67 -16.54 -29.50
N THR A 381 5.18 -16.55 -28.27
CA THR A 381 6.44 -17.20 -27.91
C THR A 381 6.33 -18.72 -28.01
N TYR A 382 5.21 -19.31 -27.59
CA TYR A 382 4.95 -20.75 -27.71
C TYR A 382 4.91 -21.20 -29.18
N ILE A 383 4.17 -20.48 -30.03
CA ILE A 383 4.11 -20.75 -31.48
C ILE A 383 5.51 -20.60 -32.11
N GLY A 384 6.22 -19.52 -31.77
CA GLY A 384 7.57 -19.26 -32.25
C GLY A 384 8.57 -20.36 -31.87
N CYS A 385 8.50 -20.85 -30.62
CA CYS A 385 9.34 -21.95 -30.15
C CYS A 385 9.03 -23.26 -30.88
N CYS A 386 7.75 -23.58 -31.10
CA CYS A 386 7.35 -24.79 -31.84
C CYS A 386 7.89 -24.81 -33.28
N ILE A 387 7.75 -23.68 -34.00
CA ILE A 387 8.28 -23.53 -35.36
C ILE A 387 9.81 -23.64 -35.37
N SER A 388 10.47 -23.02 -34.39
CA SER A 388 11.93 -23.07 -34.25
C SER A 388 12.43 -24.49 -33.99
N ILE A 389 11.81 -25.22 -33.07
CA ILE A 389 12.12 -26.63 -32.80
C ILE A 389 11.97 -27.49 -34.06
N PHE A 390 10.85 -27.34 -34.77
CA PHE A 390 10.61 -28.08 -36.01
C PHE A 390 11.70 -27.81 -37.07
N SER A 391 12.03 -26.53 -37.30
CA SER A 391 13.07 -26.15 -38.27
C SER A 391 14.47 -26.63 -37.87
N LEU A 392 14.80 -26.64 -36.57
CA LEU A 392 16.07 -27.16 -36.05
C LEU A 392 16.17 -28.68 -36.23
N LEU A 393 15.08 -29.42 -36.01
CA LEU A 393 15.04 -30.87 -36.25
C LEU A 393 15.27 -31.22 -37.72
N VAL A 394 14.61 -30.50 -38.65
CA VAL A 394 14.80 -30.69 -40.09
C VAL A 394 16.25 -30.39 -40.49
N THR A 395 16.81 -29.32 -39.94
CA THR A 395 18.20 -28.91 -40.17
C THR A 395 19.16 -30.00 -39.69
N LEU A 396 19.01 -30.48 -38.46
CA LEU A 396 19.84 -31.52 -37.87
C LEU A 396 19.73 -32.82 -38.68
N ALA A 397 18.54 -33.23 -39.08
CA ALA A 397 18.32 -34.42 -39.91
C ALA A 397 19.07 -34.33 -41.25
N THR A 398 19.04 -33.16 -41.90
CA THR A 398 19.74 -32.91 -43.17
C THR A 398 21.26 -33.07 -43.03
N TYR A 399 21.84 -32.49 -41.97
CA TYR A 399 23.27 -32.59 -41.69
C TYR A 399 23.71 -33.99 -41.25
N LEU A 400 22.83 -34.74 -40.57
CA LEU A 400 23.11 -36.13 -40.17
C LEU A 400 23.03 -37.12 -41.34
N TRP A 401 22.12 -36.89 -42.29
CA TRP A 401 21.97 -37.73 -43.48
C TRP A 401 23.17 -37.60 -44.43
N ASN A 402 23.73 -36.39 -44.54
CA ASN A 402 24.82 -36.13 -45.47
C ASN A 402 26.21 -36.19 -44.80
N LYS A 403 26.91 -37.30 -45.01
CA LYS A 403 28.26 -37.51 -44.49
C LYS A 403 29.27 -36.47 -44.98
N ASP A 404 29.11 -35.94 -46.19
CA ASP A 404 30.04 -34.96 -46.79
C ASP A 404 29.88 -33.57 -46.17
N LEU A 405 28.70 -33.24 -45.67
CA LEU A 405 28.48 -32.01 -44.91
C LEU A 405 29.06 -32.12 -43.49
N ARG A 406 29.00 -33.28 -42.86
CA ARG A 406 29.46 -33.50 -41.48
C ARG A 406 31.00 -33.43 -41.32
N THR A 407 31.76 -33.60 -42.39
CA THR A 407 33.23 -33.60 -42.32
C THR A 407 33.81 -32.20 -42.17
N LYS A 408 33.12 -31.15 -42.64
CA LYS A 408 33.57 -29.76 -42.57
C LYS A 408 33.53 -29.21 -41.14
N GLN A 409 34.59 -28.51 -40.72
CA GLN A 409 34.70 -27.94 -39.37
C GLN A 409 33.57 -26.96 -39.04
N ALA A 410 33.25 -26.03 -39.95
CA ALA A 410 32.17 -25.06 -39.76
C ALA A 410 30.81 -25.76 -39.52
N ASN A 411 30.54 -26.83 -40.26
CA ASN A 411 29.30 -27.58 -40.13
C ASN A 411 29.22 -28.35 -38.81
N LYS A 412 30.35 -28.80 -38.24
CA LYS A 412 30.37 -29.41 -36.89
C LYS A 412 30.02 -28.41 -35.80
N ILE A 413 30.50 -27.18 -35.91
CA ILE A 413 30.17 -26.07 -34.98
C ILE A 413 28.69 -25.74 -35.08
N PHE A 414 28.18 -25.60 -36.31
CA PHE A 414 26.76 -25.33 -36.57
C PHE A 414 25.85 -26.44 -36.02
N ILE A 415 26.23 -27.72 -36.15
CA ILE A 415 25.49 -28.84 -35.55
C ILE A 415 25.44 -28.71 -34.02
N CYS A 416 26.55 -28.35 -33.36
CA CYS A 416 26.56 -28.13 -31.91
C CYS A 416 25.67 -26.95 -31.50
N LEU A 417 25.69 -25.86 -32.25
CA LEU A 417 24.83 -24.70 -32.04
C LEU A 417 23.34 -25.07 -32.18
N CYS A 418 22.97 -25.78 -33.26
CA CYS A 418 21.61 -26.25 -33.46
C CYS A 418 21.15 -27.19 -32.33
N LEU A 419 22.05 -28.07 -31.85
CA LEU A 419 21.74 -28.96 -30.73
C LEU A 419 21.50 -28.16 -29.43
N THR A 420 22.33 -27.14 -29.14
CA THR A 420 22.11 -26.29 -27.96
C THR A 420 20.82 -25.50 -28.02
N LEU A 421 20.48 -24.94 -29.18
CA LEU A 421 19.22 -24.22 -29.37
C LEU A 421 18.01 -25.15 -29.28
N LEU A 422 18.12 -26.37 -29.79
CA LEU A 422 17.06 -27.37 -29.67
C LEU A 422 16.80 -27.71 -28.18
N CYS A 423 17.86 -27.94 -27.40
CA CYS A 423 17.75 -28.15 -25.97
C CYS A 423 17.16 -26.93 -25.26
N LEU A 424 17.61 -25.71 -25.60
CA LEU A 424 17.07 -24.47 -25.05
C LEU A 424 15.56 -24.34 -25.28
N TYR A 425 15.11 -24.39 -26.54
CA TYR A 425 13.70 -24.21 -26.87
C TYR A 425 12.81 -25.33 -26.31
N THR A 426 13.31 -26.57 -26.26
CA THR A 426 12.56 -27.67 -25.64
C THR A 426 12.42 -27.48 -24.13
N THR A 427 13.48 -27.08 -23.42
CA THR A 427 13.38 -26.75 -21.98
C THR A 427 12.45 -25.57 -21.73
N PHE A 428 12.46 -24.57 -22.61
CA PHE A 428 11.59 -23.40 -22.50
C PHE A 428 10.11 -23.75 -22.72
N VAL A 429 9.80 -24.60 -23.69
CA VAL A 429 8.42 -25.11 -23.90
C VAL A 429 7.94 -25.96 -22.71
N ILE A 430 8.81 -26.80 -22.14
CA ILE A 430 8.49 -27.58 -20.93
C ILE A 430 8.17 -26.62 -19.77
N MET A 431 8.97 -25.56 -19.58
CA MET A 431 8.74 -24.55 -18.56
C MET A 431 7.36 -23.87 -18.72
N ILE A 432 7.03 -23.41 -19.94
CA ILE A 432 5.71 -22.79 -20.23
C ILE A 432 4.56 -23.80 -19.98
N SER A 433 4.73 -25.06 -20.35
CA SER A 433 3.69 -26.07 -20.17
C SER A 433 3.42 -26.39 -18.69
N LEU A 434 4.47 -26.32 -17.86
CA LEU A 434 4.36 -26.50 -16.41
C LEU A 434 3.74 -25.28 -15.74
N ASP A 435 4.02 -24.08 -16.26
CA ASP A 435 3.41 -22.84 -15.77
C ASP A 435 1.90 -22.81 -16.03
N SER A 436 1.45 -23.19 -17.24
CA SER A 436 0.02 -23.29 -17.57
C SER A 436 -0.75 -24.36 -16.78
N THR A 437 -0.05 -25.30 -16.12
CA THR A 437 -0.66 -26.34 -15.27
C THR A 437 -0.66 -25.96 -13.77
N ARG A 438 -0.05 -24.83 -13.38
CA ARG A 438 0.02 -24.36 -11.98
C ARG A 438 -1.31 -23.96 -11.36
N ASP A 439 -2.34 -23.70 -12.16
CA ASP A 439 -3.67 -23.29 -11.67
C ASP A 439 -4.41 -24.38 -10.85
N TYR A 440 -3.80 -25.57 -10.65
CA TYR A 440 -4.45 -26.69 -9.93
C TYR A 440 -3.53 -27.63 -9.15
N ARG A 441 -2.19 -27.53 -9.23
CA ARG A 441 -1.29 -28.39 -8.43
C ARG A 441 0.05 -27.73 -8.12
N GLU A 442 0.37 -27.66 -6.83
CA GLU A 442 1.70 -27.35 -6.32
C GLU A 442 2.74 -28.32 -6.90
N VAL A 443 3.62 -27.79 -7.76
CA VAL A 443 4.82 -28.50 -8.18
C VAL A 443 5.86 -28.28 -7.09
N GLN A 444 6.38 -29.37 -6.53
CA GLN A 444 7.47 -29.38 -5.55
C GLN A 444 8.63 -28.47 -5.99
N ALA A 445 9.31 -27.76 -5.08
CA ALA A 445 10.35 -26.77 -5.43
C ALA A 445 11.54 -27.32 -6.26
N GLY A 446 11.81 -28.63 -6.17
CA GLY A 446 12.96 -29.28 -6.81
C GLY A 446 13.01 -29.20 -8.35
N PRO A 447 11.95 -29.62 -9.09
CA PRO A 447 11.94 -29.58 -10.55
C PRO A 447 12.00 -28.17 -11.16
N CYS A 448 11.44 -27.15 -10.50
CA CYS A 448 11.44 -25.77 -11.00
C CYS A 448 12.86 -25.19 -11.04
N GLY A 449 13.60 -25.27 -9.91
CA GLY A 449 14.99 -24.80 -9.85
C GLY A 449 15.92 -25.55 -10.83
N PHE A 450 15.67 -26.84 -11.06
CA PHE A 450 16.41 -27.61 -12.06
C PHE A 450 16.16 -27.13 -13.49
N LEU A 451 14.91 -26.83 -13.86
CA LEU A 451 14.56 -26.28 -15.16
C LEU A 451 15.17 -24.89 -15.38
N THR A 452 15.13 -24.03 -14.37
CA THR A 452 15.76 -22.71 -14.39
C THR A 452 17.27 -22.82 -14.63
N ALA A 453 17.95 -23.75 -13.96
CA ALA A 453 19.37 -24.01 -14.17
C ALA A 453 19.68 -24.52 -15.59
N LEU A 454 18.82 -25.37 -16.17
CA LEU A 454 18.98 -25.84 -17.54
C LEU A 454 18.82 -24.73 -18.57
N VAL A 455 17.79 -23.88 -18.43
CA VAL A 455 17.57 -22.74 -19.33
C VAL A 455 18.77 -21.81 -19.27
N HIS A 456 19.23 -21.44 -18.07
CA HIS A 456 20.40 -20.59 -17.89
C HIS A 456 21.66 -21.18 -18.56
N PHE A 457 21.90 -22.48 -18.38
CA PHE A 457 23.02 -23.16 -19.03
C PHE A 457 22.94 -23.13 -20.56
N PHE A 458 21.78 -23.47 -21.14
CA PHE A 458 21.63 -23.54 -22.59
C PHE A 458 21.67 -22.15 -23.26
N VAL A 459 21.15 -21.11 -22.61
CA VAL A 459 21.31 -19.71 -23.08
C VAL A 459 22.78 -19.34 -23.18
N LEU A 460 23.53 -19.48 -22.08
CA LEU A 460 24.97 -19.17 -22.06
C LEU A 460 25.75 -20.01 -23.07
N SER A 461 25.43 -21.30 -23.19
CA SER A 461 26.07 -22.18 -24.16
C SER A 461 25.77 -21.79 -25.60
N SER A 462 24.54 -21.40 -25.92
CA SER A 462 24.17 -20.94 -27.27
C SER A 462 24.93 -19.66 -27.66
N ILE A 463 25.06 -18.70 -26.75
CA ILE A 463 25.85 -17.47 -26.96
C ILE A 463 27.32 -17.82 -27.21
N ALA A 464 27.88 -18.74 -26.41
CA ALA A 464 29.27 -19.16 -26.58
C ALA A 464 29.49 -19.89 -27.92
N TRP A 465 28.57 -20.76 -28.34
CA TRP A 465 28.61 -21.41 -29.66
C TRP A 465 28.47 -20.42 -30.82
N MET A 466 27.62 -19.40 -30.69
CA MET A 466 27.49 -18.32 -31.67
C MET A 466 28.80 -17.50 -31.77
N GLY A 467 29.46 -17.26 -30.64
CA GLY A 467 30.79 -16.66 -30.60
C GLY A 467 31.86 -17.52 -31.29
N VAL A 468 31.85 -18.84 -31.06
CA VAL A 468 32.75 -19.80 -31.72
C VAL A 468 32.51 -19.83 -33.23
N GLU A 469 31.25 -19.81 -33.67
CA GLU A 469 30.88 -19.74 -35.08
C GLU A 469 31.38 -18.44 -35.71
N GLY A 470 31.15 -17.29 -35.06
CA GLY A 470 31.65 -15.98 -35.50
C GLY A 470 33.17 -15.95 -35.62
N TYR A 471 33.88 -16.48 -34.63
CA TYR A 471 35.34 -16.58 -34.65
C TYR A 471 35.85 -17.50 -35.77
N ASN A 472 35.22 -18.67 -35.95
CA ASN A 472 35.55 -19.59 -37.02
C ASN A 472 35.33 -18.95 -38.41
N THR A 473 34.24 -18.20 -38.58
CA THR A 473 33.94 -17.45 -39.81
C THR A 473 34.97 -16.36 -40.08
N TYR A 474 35.37 -15.61 -39.05
CA TYR A 474 36.45 -14.64 -39.13
C TYR A 474 37.78 -15.27 -39.60
N LEU A 475 38.15 -16.42 -39.05
CA LEU A 475 39.37 -17.13 -39.45
C LEU A 475 39.34 -17.59 -40.91
N ILE A 476 38.17 -18.01 -41.42
CA ILE A 476 38.01 -18.47 -42.81
C ILE A 476 38.07 -17.29 -43.80
N ILE A 477 37.44 -16.17 -43.46
CA ILE A 477 37.29 -15.03 -44.38
C ILE A 477 38.51 -14.11 -44.36
N VAL A 478 39.03 -13.77 -43.18
CA VAL A 478 40.04 -12.71 -43.02
C VAL A 478 41.45 -13.28 -43.00
N LYS A 479 41.67 -14.42 -42.35
CA LYS A 479 42.99 -15.08 -42.33
C LYS A 479 43.13 -16.03 -43.51
N ILE A 480 43.66 -15.49 -44.62
CA ILE A 480 43.98 -16.18 -45.87
C ILE A 480 44.61 -17.57 -45.58
N PHE A 481 43.84 -18.63 -45.83
CA PHE A 481 44.14 -20.06 -45.81
C PHE A 481 45.55 -20.49 -45.32
N ASN A 482 45.82 -20.51 -44.00
CA ASN A 482 46.68 -21.55 -43.37
C ASN A 482 46.84 -21.48 -41.82
N THR A 483 45.92 -20.87 -41.06
CA THR A 483 46.02 -20.94 -39.59
C THR A 483 45.31 -22.20 -39.08
N TYR A 484 45.93 -23.38 -39.26
CA TYR A 484 45.41 -24.63 -38.70
C TYR A 484 45.63 -24.65 -37.18
N ILE A 485 44.57 -24.43 -36.40
CA ILE A 485 44.60 -24.57 -34.95
C ILE A 485 44.41 -26.05 -34.61
N GLN A 486 45.47 -26.70 -34.16
CA GLN A 486 45.41 -28.09 -33.72
C GLN A 486 44.35 -28.25 -32.60
N ASN A 487 43.51 -29.27 -32.74
CA ASN A 487 42.42 -29.61 -31.81
C ASN A 487 41.40 -28.48 -31.59
N PHE A 488 41.15 -27.63 -32.60
CA PHE A 488 40.20 -26.51 -32.52
C PHE A 488 38.84 -26.90 -31.92
N MET A 489 38.23 -28.00 -32.39
CA MET A 489 36.91 -28.44 -31.90
C MET A 489 36.92 -28.78 -30.41
N ILE A 490 38.00 -29.38 -29.89
CA ILE A 490 38.10 -29.71 -28.45
C ILE A 490 38.18 -28.43 -27.62
N LYS A 491 38.99 -27.45 -28.07
CA LYS A 491 39.10 -26.14 -27.40
C LYS A 491 37.80 -25.36 -27.44
N ALA A 492 37.13 -25.36 -28.59
CA ALA A 492 35.83 -24.73 -28.78
C ALA A 492 34.76 -25.36 -27.90
N SER A 493 34.69 -26.69 -27.84
CA SER A 493 33.76 -27.40 -26.94
C SER A 493 34.06 -27.13 -25.46
N LEU A 494 35.33 -27.08 -25.06
CA LEU A 494 35.69 -26.73 -23.68
C LEU A 494 35.25 -25.31 -23.31
N ALA A 495 35.37 -24.36 -24.24
CA ALA A 495 34.89 -22.99 -24.02
C ALA A 495 33.36 -22.91 -24.00
N ALA A 496 32.69 -23.46 -25.01
CA ALA A 496 31.24 -23.29 -25.22
C ALA A 496 30.36 -24.16 -24.32
N TRP A 497 30.92 -25.20 -23.70
CA TRP A 497 30.22 -25.99 -22.68
C TRP A 497 30.77 -25.74 -21.27
N GLY A 498 32.10 -25.65 -21.13
CA GLY A 498 32.76 -25.57 -19.83
C GLY A 498 32.58 -24.21 -19.14
N ILE A 499 32.70 -23.10 -19.87
CA ILE A 499 32.51 -21.75 -19.29
C ILE A 499 31.06 -21.57 -18.80
N PRO A 500 30.01 -21.86 -19.60
CA PRO A 500 28.63 -21.85 -19.13
C PRO A 500 28.38 -22.73 -17.91
N ALA A 501 28.90 -23.97 -17.90
CA ALA A 501 28.74 -24.87 -16.77
C ALA A 501 29.34 -24.29 -15.48
N LEU A 502 30.55 -23.70 -15.57
CA LEU A 502 31.20 -23.07 -14.42
C LEU A 502 30.37 -21.89 -13.87
N VAL A 503 29.81 -21.06 -14.75
CA VAL A 503 28.98 -19.91 -14.37
C VAL A 503 27.70 -20.38 -13.67
N VAL A 504 27.01 -21.39 -14.20
CA VAL A 504 25.77 -21.91 -13.60
C VAL A 504 26.04 -22.56 -12.24
N VAL A 505 27.13 -23.32 -12.10
CA VAL A 505 27.53 -23.92 -10.82
C VAL A 505 27.88 -22.85 -9.78
N LEU A 506 28.63 -21.82 -10.18
CA LEU A 506 29.02 -20.74 -9.26
C LEU A 506 27.81 -19.90 -8.83
N THR A 507 26.94 -19.55 -9.78
CA THR A 507 25.71 -18.79 -9.48
C THR A 507 24.74 -19.59 -8.63
N GLY A 508 24.54 -20.88 -8.90
CA GLY A 508 23.71 -21.76 -8.08
C GLY A 508 24.29 -22.03 -6.68
N ALA A 509 25.62 -21.96 -6.52
CA ALA A 509 26.27 -22.12 -5.21
C ALA A 509 26.20 -20.84 -4.36
N ILE A 510 26.27 -19.66 -4.98
CA ILE A 510 26.24 -18.36 -4.28
C ILE A 510 24.80 -17.91 -3.99
N ALA A 511 23.88 -18.12 -4.93
CA ALA A 511 22.50 -17.62 -4.87
C ALA A 511 21.49 -18.79 -4.83
N ARG A 512 21.72 -19.75 -3.93
CA ARG A 512 20.89 -20.95 -3.79
C ARG A 512 19.42 -20.61 -3.52
N ASP A 513 19.19 -19.56 -2.74
CA ASP A 513 17.86 -19.08 -2.35
C ASP A 513 17.15 -18.39 -3.53
N SER A 514 17.89 -17.80 -4.48
CA SER A 514 17.31 -17.15 -5.66
C SER A 514 16.91 -18.13 -6.78
N TYR A 515 17.48 -19.34 -6.81
CA TYR A 515 17.10 -20.41 -7.76
C TYR A 515 15.92 -21.28 -7.28
N ALA A 516 15.64 -21.25 -5.98
CA ALA A 516 14.66 -22.08 -5.33
C ALA A 516 13.52 -21.27 -4.71
N HIS A 517 13.39 -19.99 -5.06
CA HIS A 517 12.36 -19.13 -4.47
C HIS A 517 10.98 -19.72 -4.77
N GLU A 518 10.32 -20.15 -3.71
CA GLU A 518 8.89 -20.33 -3.67
C GLU A 518 8.31 -18.90 -3.75
N ASP A 519 7.57 -18.61 -4.80
CA ASP A 519 6.59 -17.51 -4.77
C ASP A 519 5.53 -17.99 -3.77
N LEU A 520 5.74 -17.68 -2.49
CA LEU A 520 4.82 -17.94 -1.39
C LEU A 520 4.01 -16.67 -1.13
#